data_AF-A0A0V8RTK3-F1
#
_entry.id   AF-A0A0V8RTK3-F1
#
_cell.length_a   1.000
_cell.length_b   1.000
_cell.length_c   1.000
_cell.angle_alpha   90.00
_cell.angle_beta   90.00
_cell.angle_gamma   90.00
#
_symmetry.space_group_name_H-M   'P 1'
#
loop_
_entity.id
_entity.type
_entity.pdbx_description
1 polymer ?
#
loop_
_entity_poly.entity_id
_entity_poly.type
_entity_poly.pdbx_seq_one_letter_code
_entity_poly.pdbx_strand_id
1 'polypeptide(L)'
;MPREQLADTLKKTGVCRKVVEVEESSECILLYCSDEDGMLIAAASYYDWVYAKTVAEGAIKPHMWHCSDVFYTPYGLYSFSKNVEELARKIAEKKPLVYAQMRMALEKLAAVEE
;
A
#
# COMPACT_ATOMS: atom_id res chain seq x y z
N MET A 1 -9.76 -10.87 11.14
CA MET A 1 -10.85 -9.93 11.48
C MET A 1 -10.53 -8.44 11.26
N PRO A 2 -9.49 -7.78 11.81
CA PRO A 2 -9.27 -6.35 11.51
C PRO A 2 -8.89 -6.10 10.04
N ARG A 3 -7.96 -6.90 9.48
CA ARG A 3 -7.46 -6.69 8.11
C ARG A 3 -8.49 -6.98 6.99
N GLU A 4 -9.41 -7.92 7.20
CA GLU A 4 -10.49 -8.26 6.24
C GLU A 4 -11.41 -7.06 5.96
N GLN A 5 -11.56 -6.15 6.94
CA GLN A 5 -12.38 -4.96 6.77
C GLN A 5 -11.64 -3.81 6.09
N LEU A 6 -10.31 -3.91 5.89
CA LEU A 6 -9.52 -2.82 5.35
C LEU A 6 -9.93 -2.47 3.91
N ALA A 7 -10.18 -3.47 3.07
CA ALA A 7 -10.59 -3.23 1.68
C ALA A 7 -11.89 -2.43 1.60
N ASP A 8 -12.88 -2.77 2.43
CA ASP A 8 -14.15 -2.05 2.50
C ASP A 8 -14.01 -0.66 3.11
N THR A 9 -13.21 -0.52 4.16
CA THR A 9 -12.93 0.78 4.78
C THR A 9 -12.23 1.73 3.80
N LEU A 10 -11.25 1.24 3.04
CA LEU A 10 -10.55 2.03 2.01
C LEU A 10 -11.50 2.50 0.89
N LYS A 11 -12.47 1.68 0.49
CA LYS A 11 -13.52 2.08 -0.47
C LYS A 11 -14.46 3.12 0.14
N LYS A 12 -15.02 2.85 1.32
CA LYS A 12 -16.02 3.70 2.00
C LYS A 12 -15.47 5.09 2.33
N THR A 13 -14.20 5.17 2.71
CA THR A 13 -13.52 6.44 3.05
C THR A 13 -13.04 7.22 1.82
N GLY A 14 -13.17 6.65 0.61
CA GLY A 14 -12.72 7.29 -0.63
C GLY A 14 -11.20 7.30 -0.82
N VAL A 15 -10.45 6.60 0.04
CA VAL A 15 -8.99 6.47 -0.10
C VAL A 15 -8.63 5.74 -1.39
N CYS A 16 -9.44 4.74 -1.75
CA CYS A 16 -9.32 3.99 -2.99
C CYS A 16 -10.62 4.05 -3.79
N ARG A 17 -10.52 4.38 -5.08
CA ARG A 17 -11.67 4.33 -6.00
C ARG A 17 -12.16 2.91 -6.20
N LYS A 18 -11.23 1.98 -6.42
CA LYS A 18 -11.47 0.55 -6.49
C LYS A 18 -10.36 -0.17 -5.73
N VAL A 19 -10.73 -1.23 -5.03
CA VAL A 19 -9.79 -2.11 -4.33
C VAL A 19 -9.97 -3.52 -4.88
N VAL A 20 -8.86 -4.14 -5.26
CA VAL A 20 -8.76 -5.53 -5.70
C VAL A 20 -7.87 -6.26 -4.71
N GLU A 21 -8.29 -7.42 -4.26
CA GLU A 21 -7.42 -8.29 -3.46
C GLU A 21 -6.49 -9.06 -4.40
N VAL A 22 -5.19 -9.00 -4.11
CA VAL A 22 -4.14 -9.64 -4.91
C VAL A 22 -3.67 -10.92 -4.25
N GLU A 23 -3.55 -10.90 -2.92
CA GLU A 23 -3.12 -12.04 -2.11
C GLU A 23 -3.84 -11.99 -0.76
N GLU A 24 -4.32 -13.13 -0.27
CA GLU A 24 -4.80 -13.29 1.09
C GLU A 24 -4.20 -14.54 1.72
N SER A 25 -3.65 -14.38 2.93
CA SER A 25 -3.12 -15.47 3.75
C SER A 25 -3.56 -15.30 5.21
N SER A 26 -3.22 -16.29 6.04
CA SER A 26 -3.44 -16.22 7.49
C SER A 26 -2.67 -15.08 8.17
N GLU A 27 -1.65 -14.52 7.53
CA GLU A 27 -0.76 -13.52 8.14
C GLU A 27 -0.89 -12.14 7.49
N CYS A 28 -1.20 -12.07 6.19
CA CYS A 28 -1.23 -10.83 5.44
C CYS A 28 -2.35 -10.81 4.38
N ILE A 29 -2.79 -9.60 4.04
CA ILE A 29 -3.57 -9.31 2.84
C ILE A 29 -2.81 -8.29 1.98
N LEU A 30 -2.75 -8.51 0.68
CA LEU A 30 -2.25 -7.57 -0.30
C LEU A 30 -3.42 -7.02 -1.11
N LEU A 31 -3.58 -5.71 -1.05
CA LEU A 31 -4.62 -4.99 -1.78
C LEU A 31 -4.00 -4.12 -2.86
N TYR A 32 -4.60 -4.14 -4.04
CA TYR A 32 -4.34 -3.18 -5.10
C TYR A 32 -5.43 -2.11 -5.11
N CYS A 33 -5.01 -0.86 -4.93
CA CYS A 33 -5.82 0.34 -5.02
C CYS A 33 -5.71 0.88 -6.46
N SER A 34 -6.75 0.68 -7.26
CA SER A 34 -6.80 1.20 -8.63
C SER A 34 -7.28 2.65 -8.61
N ASP A 35 -6.31 3.54 -8.52
CA ASP A 35 -6.41 4.98 -8.79
C ASP A 35 -5.50 5.34 -9.97
N GLU A 36 -5.19 6.63 -10.15
CA GLU A 36 -4.47 7.12 -11.34
C GLU A 36 -3.05 6.55 -11.48
N ASP A 37 -2.30 6.46 -10.37
CA ASP A 37 -0.91 6.00 -10.33
C ASP A 37 -0.76 4.54 -9.83
N GLY A 38 -1.82 3.94 -9.28
CA GLY A 38 -1.83 2.59 -8.73
C GLY A 38 -1.05 2.47 -7.43
N MET A 39 -1.62 1.79 -6.43
CA MET A 39 -0.94 1.55 -5.15
C MET A 39 -1.18 0.15 -4.60
N LEU A 40 -0.10 -0.49 -4.16
CA LEU A 40 -0.11 -1.73 -3.41
C LEU A 40 -0.13 -1.44 -1.91
N ILE A 41 -0.96 -2.18 -1.18
CA ILE A 41 -1.13 -2.06 0.27
C ILE A 41 -1.03 -3.45 0.87
N ALA A 42 0.14 -3.80 1.42
CA ALA A 42 0.30 -5.02 2.20
C ALA A 42 -0.07 -4.74 3.66
N ALA A 43 -1.02 -5.47 4.22
CA ALA A 43 -1.51 -5.25 5.57
C ALA A 43 -1.48 -6.53 6.41
N ALA A 44 -1.07 -6.39 7.66
CA ALA A 44 -0.97 -7.49 8.61
C ALA A 44 -1.35 -7.00 10.02
N SER A 45 -1.47 -7.94 10.95
CA SER A 45 -1.80 -7.65 12.35
C SER A 45 -0.80 -8.32 13.27
N TYR A 46 -0.43 -7.63 14.35
CA TYR A 46 0.47 -8.15 15.37
C TYR A 46 0.02 -7.65 16.74
N TYR A 47 -0.35 -8.57 17.63
CA TYR A 47 -1.08 -8.29 18.86
C TYR A 47 -2.32 -7.42 18.62
N ASP A 48 -2.38 -6.25 19.23
CA ASP A 48 -3.46 -5.26 19.13
C ASP A 48 -3.16 -4.17 18.10
N TRP A 49 -2.13 -4.35 17.27
CA TRP A 49 -1.80 -3.45 16.17
C TRP A 49 -2.19 -4.03 14.83
N VAL A 50 -2.67 -3.16 13.95
CA VAL A 50 -2.79 -3.39 12.52
C VAL A 50 -1.80 -2.44 11.84
N TYR A 51 -1.04 -2.98 10.90
CA TYR A 51 -0.09 -2.19 10.13
C TYR A 51 -0.22 -2.49 8.65
N ALA A 52 0.09 -1.49 7.85
CA ALA A 52 0.14 -1.60 6.42
C ALA A 52 1.38 -0.92 5.88
N LYS A 53 1.94 -1.48 4.82
CA LYS A 53 2.91 -0.80 3.99
C LYS A 53 2.29 -0.47 2.65
N THR A 54 2.39 0.80 2.28
CA THR A 54 1.84 1.35 1.05
C THR A 54 2.97 1.66 0.09
N VAL A 55 2.91 1.12 -1.12
CA VAL A 55 3.92 1.31 -2.16
C VAL A 55 3.23 1.63 -3.48
N ALA A 56 3.76 2.59 -4.24
CA ALA A 56 3.24 2.88 -5.57
C ALA A 56 3.50 1.69 -6.50
N GLU A 57 2.53 1.41 -7.39
CA GLU A 57 2.59 0.28 -8.31
C GLU A 57 3.88 0.31 -9.15
N GLY A 58 4.20 1.47 -9.74
CA GLY A 58 5.37 1.64 -10.60
C GLY A 58 6.73 1.49 -9.89
N ALA A 59 6.76 1.41 -8.56
CA ALA A 59 8.00 1.20 -7.80
C ALA A 59 8.35 -0.28 -7.61
N ILE A 60 7.45 -1.22 -7.95
CA ILE A 60 7.65 -2.66 -7.77
C ILE A 60 7.27 -3.41 -9.05
N LYS A 61 8.08 -4.40 -9.44
CA LYS A 61 7.78 -5.24 -10.62
C LYS A 61 6.57 -6.16 -10.36
N PRO A 62 5.73 -6.47 -11.35
CA PRO A 62 4.53 -7.31 -11.18
C PRO A 62 4.76 -8.67 -10.51
N HIS A 63 5.89 -9.33 -10.77
CA HIS A 63 6.22 -10.63 -10.15
C HIS A 63 6.60 -10.54 -8.66
N MET A 64 6.76 -9.33 -8.14
CA MET A 64 7.04 -9.04 -6.73
C MET A 64 5.78 -8.57 -5.99
N TRP A 65 4.60 -8.78 -6.56
CA TRP A 65 3.32 -8.43 -5.92
C TRP A 65 2.91 -9.52 -4.93
N HIS A 66 3.76 -9.71 -3.93
CA HIS A 66 3.51 -10.59 -2.80
C HIS A 66 3.65 -9.83 -1.50
N CYS A 67 2.92 -10.25 -0.47
CA CYS A 67 2.98 -9.58 0.83
C CYS A 67 4.41 -9.42 1.36
N SER A 68 5.24 -10.48 1.27
CA SER A 68 6.64 -10.46 1.68
C SER A 68 7.44 -9.41 0.92
N ASP A 69 7.33 -9.40 -0.40
CA ASP A 69 8.10 -8.51 -1.26
C ASP A 69 7.70 -7.04 -1.05
N VAL A 70 6.40 -6.78 -0.92
CA VAL A 70 5.88 -5.45 -0.62
C VAL A 70 6.37 -5.02 0.77
N PHE A 71 6.30 -5.87 1.80
CA PHE A 71 6.83 -5.53 3.12
C PHE A 71 8.33 -5.25 3.12
N TYR A 72 9.15 -6.00 2.39
CA TYR A 72 10.60 -5.88 2.47
C TYR A 72 11.27 -5.00 1.40
N THR A 73 10.52 -4.49 0.42
CA THR A 73 11.08 -3.52 -0.55
C THR A 73 11.59 -2.24 0.15
N PRO A 74 12.65 -1.55 -0.32
CA PRO A 74 13.06 -0.27 0.25
C PRO A 74 12.06 0.88 -0.02
N TYR A 75 11.09 0.68 -0.90
CA TYR A 75 10.14 1.72 -1.30
C TYR A 75 8.87 1.75 -0.44
N GLY A 76 8.19 2.90 -0.47
CA GLY A 76 6.91 3.12 0.18
C GLY A 76 7.01 3.44 1.67
N LEU A 77 5.86 3.44 2.34
CA LEU A 77 5.74 3.93 3.71
C LEU A 77 4.91 2.99 4.58
N TYR A 78 5.33 2.82 5.84
CA TYR A 78 4.59 2.06 6.83
C TYR A 78 3.61 2.93 7.60
N SER A 79 2.44 2.38 7.90
CA SER A 79 1.43 2.94 8.80
C SER A 79 1.06 1.91 9.86
N PHE A 80 0.96 2.35 11.11
CA PHE A 80 0.59 1.53 12.26
C PHE A 80 -0.60 2.16 12.98
N SER A 81 -1.55 1.34 13.42
CA SER A 81 -2.72 1.79 14.17
C SER A 81 -3.28 0.65 15.04
N LYS A 82 -4.15 0.99 15.99
CA LYS A 82 -4.94 0.03 16.78
C LYS A 82 -6.23 -0.41 16.09
N ASN A 83 -6.67 0.27 15.03
CA ASN A 83 -7.90 -0.05 14.31
C ASN A 83 -7.78 0.27 12.81
N VAL A 84 -8.77 -0.18 12.04
CA VAL A 84 -8.75 -0.16 10.57
C VAL A 84 -9.04 1.24 10.04
N GLU A 85 -9.92 1.98 10.72
CA GLU A 85 -10.34 3.33 10.34
C GLU A 85 -9.18 4.33 10.44
N GLU A 86 -8.46 4.32 11.55
CA GLU A 86 -7.26 5.14 11.73
C GLU A 86 -6.14 4.67 10.78
N LEU A 87 -6.00 3.36 10.53
CA LEU A 87 -5.05 2.86 9.53
C LEU A 87 -5.36 3.42 8.13
N ALA A 88 -6.64 3.38 7.70
CA ALA A 88 -7.08 3.93 6.42
C ALA A 88 -6.81 5.44 6.33
N ARG A 89 -7.06 6.20 7.40
CA ARG A 89 -6.71 7.63 7.45
C ARG A 89 -5.21 7.86 7.27
N LYS A 90 -4.36 7.10 7.98
CA LYS A 90 -2.89 7.20 7.86
C LYS A 90 -2.39 6.82 6.45
N ILE A 91 -3.03 5.86 5.80
CA ILE A 91 -2.78 5.51 4.40
C ILE A 91 -3.11 6.71 3.50
N ALA A 92 -4.28 7.33 3.70
CA ALA A 92 -4.71 8.51 2.95
C ALA A 92 -3.72 9.67 3.07
N GLU A 93 -3.27 9.98 4.29
CA GLU A 93 -2.29 11.03 4.58
C GLU A 93 -0.94 10.80 3.88
N LYS A 94 -0.52 9.54 3.73
CA LYS A 94 0.78 9.18 3.15
C LYS A 94 0.75 8.95 1.64
N LYS A 95 -0.42 8.71 1.07
CA LYS A 95 -0.60 8.43 -0.35
C LYS A 95 0.08 9.49 -1.26
N PRO A 96 -0.04 10.81 -1.02
CA PRO A 96 0.69 11.81 -1.83
C PRO A 96 2.21 11.66 -1.74
N LEU A 97 2.74 11.30 -0.57
CA LEU A 97 4.18 11.11 -0.36
C LEU A 97 4.69 9.86 -1.08
N VAL A 98 3.92 8.77 -1.08
CA VAL A 98 4.25 7.54 -1.80
C VAL A 98 4.36 7.80 -3.31
N TYR A 99 3.42 8.54 -3.89
CA TYR A 99 3.49 8.91 -5.31
C TYR A 99 4.61 9.89 -5.61
N ALA A 100 4.86 10.87 -4.74
CA ALA A 100 6.00 11.78 -4.89
C ALA A 100 7.34 11.02 -4.90
N GLN A 101 7.53 10.05 -4.00
CA GLN A 101 8.73 9.20 -3.97
C GLN A 101 8.93 8.43 -5.29
N MET A 102 7.85 7.87 -5.84
CA MET A 102 7.91 7.16 -7.13
C MET A 102 8.30 8.10 -8.28
N ARG A 103 7.63 9.25 -8.40
CA ARG A 103 7.89 10.22 -9.48
C ARG A 103 9.33 10.73 -9.45
N MET A 104 9.83 11.09 -8.26
CA MET A 104 11.22 11.50 -8.10
C MET A 104 12.23 10.40 -8.47
N ALA A 105 11.89 9.13 -8.21
CA ALA A 105 12.75 8.01 -8.61
C ALA A 105 12.76 7.82 -10.13
N LEU A 106 11.59 7.91 -10.78
CA LEU A 106 11.46 7.81 -12.24
C LEU A 106 12.18 8.96 -12.96
N GLU A 107 12.04 10.20 -12.49
CA GLU A 107 12.73 11.37 -13.04
C GLU A 107 14.26 11.22 -12.95
N LYS A 108 14.76 10.74 -11.82
CA LYS A 108 16.20 10.50 -11.64
C LYS A 108 16.73 9.39 -12.55
N LEU A 109 15.94 8.34 -12.78
CA LEU A 109 16.33 7.26 -13.68
C LEU A 109 16.42 7.78 -15.13
N ALA A 110 15.41 8.53 -15.59
CA ALA A 110 15.42 9.11 -16.92
C ALA A 110 16.63 10.03 -17.15
N ALA A 111 17.00 10.85 -16.17
CA ALA A 111 18.14 11.76 -16.26
C ALA A 111 19.52 11.08 -16.27
N VAL A 112 19.61 9.79 -15.93
CA VAL A 112 20.86 9.00 -15.98
C VAL A 112 21.00 8.22 -17.29
N GLU A 113 19.89 8.01 -18.00
CA GLU A 113 19.85 7.30 -19.29
C GLU A 113 20.05 8.23 -20.50
N GLU A 114 20.07 9.55 -20.30
CA GLU A 114 20.43 10.60 -21.27
C GLU A 114 21.93 10.95 -21.25
#